data_AF-A0A838QTI8-F1
#
_entry.id   AF-A0A838QTI8-F1
#
_cell.length_a   1.000
_cell.length_b   1.000
_cell.length_c   1.000
_cell.angle_alpha   90.00
_cell.angle_beta   90.00
_cell.angle_gamma   90.00
#
_symmetry.space_group_name_H-M   'P 1'
#
loop_
_entity.id
_entity.type
_entity.pdbx_description
1 polymer ?
#
loop_
_entity_poly.entity_id
_entity_poly.type
_entity_poly.pdbx_seq_one_letter_code
_entity_poly.pdbx_strand_id
1 'polypeptide(L)'
;MFTLTLTFSNTLTQNCLAQQPITEADVDRIVAIDVLLEPDATMVKRAVAANAELREDYPQGYTLGPEQVPHVTLVQRYVNAADLKAIEAAVSAVLAKEDPRKLQLTATGYAYAPWAGVSITGIAVEPTPALSRLQANIVKEVEPFAVPDGTIAAFSTSKELPKVEEAIVDYVKTFVPKASGDKYNPHVTIGAGREAFVKQLKAKPFQEFTFKPVGVAIHQLGGFGTAQKGLWQWKAAPAQPTR
;
A
#
# COMPACT_ATOMS: atom_id res chain seq x y z
N MET A 1 3.86 21.55 -53.26
CA MET A 1 4.99 21.24 -52.35
C MET A 1 4.79 22.03 -51.06
N PHE A 2 4.30 21.38 -50.01
CA PHE A 2 4.36 21.88 -48.64
C PHE A 2 4.58 20.64 -47.76
N THR A 3 5.79 20.53 -47.21
CA THR A 3 6.19 19.43 -46.34
C THR A 3 5.83 19.82 -44.92
N LEU A 4 4.87 19.11 -44.31
CA LEU A 4 4.48 19.31 -42.92
C LEU A 4 5.35 18.42 -42.03
N THR A 5 6.32 19.02 -41.35
CA THR A 5 7.17 18.34 -40.38
C THR A 5 6.41 18.18 -39.07
N LEU A 6 5.98 16.95 -38.73
CA LEU A 6 5.43 16.62 -37.42
C LEU A 6 6.56 16.51 -36.41
N THR A 7 6.72 17.51 -35.54
CA THR A 7 7.51 17.39 -34.32
C THR A 7 6.69 16.70 -33.23
N PHE A 8 7.10 15.48 -32.86
CA PHE A 8 6.62 14.82 -31.65
C PHE A 8 7.24 15.50 -30.41
N SER A 9 6.45 16.25 -29.66
CA SER A 9 6.84 16.70 -28.32
C SER A 9 6.64 15.55 -27.33
N ASN A 10 7.74 14.87 -27.00
CA ASN A 10 7.84 14.01 -25.83
C ASN A 10 7.81 14.89 -24.57
N THR A 11 6.65 14.99 -23.93
CA THR A 11 6.54 15.54 -22.57
C THR A 11 6.04 14.43 -21.66
N LEU A 12 6.96 13.56 -21.22
CA LEU A 12 6.75 12.74 -20.03
C LEU A 12 6.90 13.67 -18.83
N THR A 13 5.80 14.25 -18.37
CA THR A 13 5.76 14.92 -17.07
C THR A 13 5.96 13.88 -15.98
N GLN A 14 7.13 13.90 -15.35
CA GLN A 14 7.36 13.34 -14.03
C GLN A 14 6.34 13.96 -13.06
N ASN A 15 5.32 13.19 -12.68
CA ASN A 15 4.54 13.51 -11.49
C ASN A 15 5.41 13.23 -10.26
N CYS A 16 6.24 14.21 -9.90
CA CYS A 16 6.63 14.36 -8.50
C CYS A 16 5.33 14.61 -7.74
N LEU A 17 4.99 13.75 -6.77
CA LEU A 17 3.80 13.93 -5.93
C LEU A 17 3.94 15.29 -5.22
N ALA A 18 3.29 16.32 -5.76
CA ALA A 18 3.25 17.62 -5.11
C ALA A 18 2.44 17.46 -3.82
N GLN A 19 3.14 17.40 -2.68
CA GLN A 19 2.50 17.46 -1.37
C GLN A 19 1.75 18.79 -1.29
N GLN A 20 0.42 18.75 -1.15
CA GLN A 20 -0.34 19.97 -0.89
C GLN A 20 0.08 20.54 0.48
N PRO A 21 0.30 21.86 0.60
CA PRO A 21 0.66 22.47 1.88
C PRO A 21 -0.47 22.28 2.90
N ILE A 22 -0.10 21.95 4.13
CA ILE A 22 -1.01 21.83 5.30
C ILE A 22 -1.58 23.22 5.60
N THR A 23 -2.91 23.34 5.69
CA THR A 23 -3.64 24.57 6.04
C THR A 23 -3.95 24.64 7.55
N GLU A 24 -4.38 25.78 8.09
CA GLU A 24 -4.86 25.88 9.49
C GLU A 24 -6.02 24.91 9.78
N ALA A 25 -6.85 24.59 8.79
CA ALA A 25 -7.92 23.59 8.91
C ALA A 25 -7.41 22.14 8.98
N ASP A 26 -6.14 21.89 8.68
CA ASP A 26 -5.51 20.56 8.73
C ASP A 26 -4.87 20.24 10.07
N VAL A 27 -4.73 21.21 10.99
CA VAL A 27 -3.99 21.01 12.26
C VAL A 27 -4.63 19.94 13.14
N ASP A 28 -5.96 19.87 13.17
CA ASP A 28 -6.73 18.87 13.92
C ASP A 28 -7.27 17.73 13.03
N ARG A 29 -6.85 17.67 11.75
CA ARG A 29 -7.37 16.68 10.81
C ARG A 29 -6.73 15.32 11.06
N ILE A 30 -7.53 14.35 11.48
CA ILE A 30 -7.10 12.94 11.58
C ILE A 30 -6.97 12.35 10.17
N VAL A 31 -5.92 11.57 9.96
CA VAL A 31 -5.63 10.84 8.71
C VAL A 31 -5.40 9.37 9.04
N ALA A 32 -6.04 8.49 8.28
CA ALA A 32 -5.74 7.07 8.30
C ALA A 32 -4.56 6.81 7.35
N ILE A 33 -3.42 6.39 7.89
CA ILE A 33 -2.20 6.15 7.12
C ILE A 33 -1.84 4.68 7.05
N ASP A 34 -1.16 4.30 5.97
CA ASP A 34 -0.39 3.07 5.82
C ASP A 34 1.07 3.42 5.55
N VAL A 35 1.98 2.91 6.38
CA VAL A 35 3.41 2.85 6.07
C VAL A 35 3.69 1.49 5.44
N LEU A 36 4.16 1.49 4.19
CA LEU A 36 4.18 0.29 3.36
C LEU A 36 5.47 0.12 2.56
N LEU A 37 5.78 -1.12 2.20
CA LEU A 37 6.79 -1.46 1.21
C LEU A 37 6.17 -1.43 -0.18
N GLU A 38 6.87 -0.78 -1.12
CA GLU A 38 6.55 -0.85 -2.54
C GLU A 38 7.31 -2.03 -3.16
N PRO A 39 6.62 -3.06 -3.67
CA PRO A 39 7.27 -4.21 -4.28
C PRO A 39 7.80 -3.89 -5.68
N ASP A 40 8.77 -4.68 -6.15
CA ASP A 40 9.29 -4.58 -7.51
C ASP A 40 8.27 -5.02 -8.58
N ALA A 41 8.67 -4.83 -9.85
CA ALA A 41 7.84 -5.15 -11.01
C ALA A 41 7.42 -6.62 -11.09
N THR A 42 8.18 -7.56 -10.49
CA THR A 42 7.84 -8.99 -10.49
C THR A 42 6.55 -9.22 -9.72
N MET A 43 6.50 -8.74 -8.48
CA MET A 43 5.31 -8.85 -7.64
C MET A 43 4.17 -7.98 -8.18
N VAL A 44 4.44 -6.73 -8.61
CA VAL A 44 3.40 -5.85 -9.18
C VAL A 44 2.71 -6.51 -10.37
N LYS A 45 3.45 -7.11 -11.30
CA LYS A 45 2.89 -7.80 -12.47
C LYS A 45 1.98 -8.96 -12.07
N ARG A 46 2.38 -9.77 -11.08
CA ARG A 46 1.60 -10.91 -10.58
C ARG A 46 0.33 -10.43 -9.87
N ALA A 47 0.45 -9.41 -9.03
CA ALA A 47 -0.66 -8.81 -8.29
C ALA A 47 -1.72 -8.21 -9.25
N VAL A 48 -1.29 -7.46 -10.26
CA VAL A 48 -2.20 -6.86 -11.26
C VAL A 48 -2.90 -7.93 -12.11
N ALA A 49 -2.20 -9.00 -12.50
CA ALA A 49 -2.82 -10.10 -13.24
C ALA A 49 -3.90 -10.81 -12.40
N ALA A 50 -3.61 -11.13 -11.13
CA ALA A 50 -4.58 -11.75 -10.23
C ALA A 50 -5.74 -10.81 -9.89
N ASN A 51 -5.49 -9.50 -9.76
CA ASN A 51 -6.52 -8.48 -9.62
C ASN A 51 -7.48 -8.47 -10.82
N ALA A 52 -6.96 -8.62 -12.05
CA ALA A 52 -7.82 -8.69 -13.22
C ALA A 52 -8.76 -9.92 -13.18
N GLU A 53 -8.25 -11.10 -12.79
CA GLU A 53 -9.10 -12.29 -12.58
C GLU A 53 -10.19 -12.05 -11.51
N LEU A 54 -9.83 -11.39 -10.39
CA LEU A 54 -10.81 -11.07 -9.34
C LEU A 54 -11.89 -10.09 -9.82
N ARG A 55 -11.55 -9.13 -10.69
CA ARG A 55 -12.51 -8.18 -11.24
C ARG A 55 -13.44 -8.78 -12.30
N GLU A 56 -13.05 -9.88 -12.95
CA GLU A 56 -13.96 -10.66 -13.79
C GLU A 56 -15.07 -11.31 -12.95
N ASP A 57 -14.74 -11.80 -11.75
CA ASP A 57 -15.75 -12.30 -10.80
C ASP A 57 -16.51 -11.15 -10.13
N TYR A 58 -15.84 -10.17 -9.55
CA TYR A 58 -16.45 -9.06 -8.82
C TYR A 58 -16.13 -7.70 -9.47
N PRO A 59 -16.89 -7.28 -10.50
CA PRO A 59 -16.65 -6.03 -11.23
C PRO A 59 -16.75 -4.76 -10.38
N GLN A 60 -17.40 -4.81 -9.22
CA GLN A 60 -17.47 -3.71 -8.25
C GLN A 60 -16.20 -3.57 -7.40
N GLY A 61 -15.19 -4.44 -7.60
CA GLY A 61 -13.87 -4.27 -7.00
C GLY A 61 -13.12 -3.07 -7.59
N TYR A 62 -11.83 -2.99 -7.33
CA TYR A 62 -10.95 -1.90 -7.77
C TYR A 62 -9.76 -2.42 -8.56
N THR A 63 -9.24 -1.59 -9.44
CA THR A 63 -8.08 -1.89 -10.25
C THR A 63 -6.80 -1.62 -9.46
N LEU A 64 -5.88 -2.58 -9.38
CA LEU A 64 -4.56 -2.28 -8.84
C LEU A 64 -3.78 -1.36 -9.80
N GLY A 65 -3.25 -0.26 -9.26
CA GLY A 65 -2.60 0.77 -10.05
C GLY A 65 -2.19 1.98 -9.21
N PRO A 66 -1.96 3.16 -9.83
CA PRO A 66 -1.50 4.35 -9.12
C PRO A 66 -2.45 4.85 -8.01
N GLU A 67 -3.76 4.60 -8.13
CA GLU A 67 -4.75 4.97 -7.11
C GLU A 67 -5.01 3.89 -6.06
N GLN A 68 -4.56 2.65 -6.29
CA GLN A 68 -4.62 1.52 -5.35
C GLN A 68 -3.34 0.71 -5.50
N VAL A 69 -2.26 1.22 -4.92
CA VAL A 69 -0.91 0.71 -5.18
C VAL A 69 -0.76 -0.70 -4.58
N PRO A 70 -0.26 -1.72 -5.30
CA PRO A 70 0.12 -2.99 -4.70
C PRO A 70 1.24 -2.76 -3.67
N HIS A 71 1.06 -3.25 -2.45
CA HIS A 71 1.98 -2.97 -1.36
C HIS A 71 2.01 -4.08 -0.32
N VAL A 72 3.07 -4.10 0.50
CA VAL A 72 3.10 -4.87 1.77
C VAL A 72 3.05 -3.88 2.92
N THR A 73 1.96 -3.88 3.69
CA THR A 73 1.76 -3.01 4.85
C THR A 73 2.76 -3.32 5.96
N LEU A 74 3.38 -2.30 6.55
CA LEU A 74 4.20 -2.40 7.77
C LEU A 74 3.40 -1.96 8.99
N VAL A 75 2.65 -0.86 8.89
CA VAL A 75 1.73 -0.41 9.94
C VAL A 75 0.62 0.48 9.38
N GLN A 76 -0.61 0.29 9.87
CA GLN A 76 -1.71 1.23 9.68
C GLN A 76 -2.09 1.91 10.98
N ARG A 77 -2.31 3.22 10.95
CA ARG A 77 -2.71 4.03 12.12
C ARG A 77 -3.56 5.23 11.74
N TYR A 78 -4.35 5.71 12.70
CA TYR A 78 -4.78 7.10 12.71
C TYR A 78 -3.69 7.98 13.30
N VAL A 79 -3.47 9.14 12.68
CA VAL A 79 -2.50 10.16 13.10
C VAL A 79 -3.07 11.55 12.84
N ASN A 80 -2.56 12.59 13.49
CA ASN A 80 -2.88 13.96 13.08
C ASN A 80 -2.11 14.32 11.81
N ALA A 81 -2.73 15.04 10.89
CA ALA A 81 -2.07 15.50 9.66
C ALA A 81 -0.85 16.39 9.97
N ALA A 82 -0.91 17.17 11.06
CA ALA A 82 0.20 18.00 11.54
C ALA A 82 1.46 17.18 11.88
N ASP A 83 1.31 15.92 12.26
CA ASP A 83 2.42 15.04 12.66
C ASP A 83 3.10 14.34 11.47
N LEU A 84 2.56 14.44 10.25
CA LEU A 84 3.05 13.71 9.08
C LEU A 84 4.55 13.95 8.83
N LYS A 85 5.05 15.19 8.98
CA LYS A 85 6.48 15.47 8.82
C LYS A 85 7.37 14.81 9.87
N ALA A 86 6.88 14.70 11.11
CA ALA A 86 7.60 14.00 12.18
C ALA A 86 7.60 12.49 11.94
N ILE A 87 6.48 11.94 11.46
CA ILE A 87 6.37 10.52 11.06
C ILE A 87 7.31 10.21 9.90
N GLU A 88 7.35 11.05 8.86
CA GLU A 88 8.28 10.92 7.73
C GLU A 88 9.74 10.83 8.21
N ALA A 89 10.13 11.68 9.16
CA ALA A 89 11.48 11.69 9.74
C ALA A 89 11.78 10.43 10.57
N ALA A 90 10.84 10.01 11.41
CA ALA A 90 10.97 8.82 12.25
C ALA A 90 11.10 7.54 11.38
N VAL A 91 10.23 7.39 10.38
CA VAL A 91 10.29 6.30 9.39
C VAL A 91 11.64 6.35 8.66
N SER A 92 12.05 7.51 8.13
CA SER A 92 13.33 7.67 7.42
C SER A 92 14.53 7.22 8.25
N ALA A 93 14.54 7.49 9.55
CA ALA A 93 15.62 7.10 10.44
C ALA A 93 15.74 5.58 10.60
N VAL A 94 14.62 4.84 10.56
CA VAL A 94 14.63 3.36 10.49
C VAL A 94 15.16 2.89 9.15
N LEU A 95 14.66 3.46 8.05
CA LEU A 95 15.04 3.04 6.69
C LEU A 95 16.52 3.27 6.40
N ALA A 96 17.12 4.34 6.94
CA ALA A 96 18.54 4.61 6.81
C ALA A 96 19.42 3.54 7.47
N LYS A 97 18.93 2.88 8.54
CA LYS A 97 19.65 1.83 9.27
C LYS A 97 19.45 0.46 8.65
N GLU A 98 18.21 0.15 8.23
CA GLU A 98 17.84 -1.21 7.81
C GLU A 98 17.88 -1.42 6.30
N ASP A 99 17.70 -0.38 5.50
CA ASP A 99 17.61 -0.42 4.03
C ASP A 99 16.78 -1.60 3.48
N PRO A 100 15.43 -1.50 3.48
CA PRO A 100 14.55 -2.60 3.08
C PRO A 100 14.74 -3.09 1.64
N ARG A 101 15.43 -2.33 0.79
CA ARG A 101 15.73 -2.74 -0.60
C ARG A 101 16.73 -3.90 -0.65
N LYS A 102 17.44 -4.16 0.45
CA LYS A 102 18.33 -5.31 0.60
C LYS A 102 17.58 -6.61 0.92
N LEU A 103 16.31 -6.53 1.27
CA LEU A 103 15.48 -7.71 1.52
C LEU A 103 15.25 -8.47 0.20
N GLN A 104 15.17 -9.79 0.33
CA GLN A 104 14.61 -10.68 -0.68
C GLN A 104 13.45 -11.40 -0.01
N LEU A 105 12.25 -11.22 -0.56
CA LEU A 105 11.00 -11.73 -0.02
C LEU A 105 10.44 -12.81 -0.94
N THR A 106 9.71 -13.77 -0.37
CA THR A 106 9.11 -14.89 -1.10
C THR A 106 7.59 -14.78 -1.04
N ALA A 107 6.94 -14.83 -2.20
CA ALA A 107 5.50 -15.00 -2.30
C ALA A 107 5.16 -16.50 -2.32
N THR A 108 4.24 -16.94 -1.46
CA THR A 108 4.01 -18.37 -1.19
C THR A 108 2.64 -18.88 -1.63
N GLY A 109 1.66 -18.00 -1.86
CA GLY A 109 0.32 -18.42 -2.27
C GLY A 109 -0.72 -17.33 -2.20
N TYR A 110 -1.97 -17.68 -2.51
CA TYR A 110 -3.11 -16.82 -2.24
C TYR A 110 -3.68 -17.07 -0.83
N ALA A 111 -4.01 -15.99 -0.14
CA ALA A 111 -4.76 -15.99 1.11
C ALA A 111 -5.96 -15.07 0.98
N TYR A 112 -6.99 -15.30 1.79
CA TYR A 112 -8.16 -14.43 1.82
C TYR A 112 -8.78 -14.36 3.20
N ALA A 113 -9.51 -13.28 3.44
CA ALA A 113 -10.33 -13.08 4.62
C ALA A 113 -11.71 -12.51 4.23
N PRO A 114 -12.79 -12.88 4.94
CA PRO A 114 -14.09 -12.23 4.78
C PRO A 114 -14.00 -10.73 5.10
N TRP A 115 -14.66 -9.90 4.29
CA TRP A 115 -14.68 -8.46 4.45
C TRP A 115 -15.98 -7.88 3.91
N ALA A 116 -16.83 -7.28 4.74
CA ALA A 116 -18.05 -6.57 4.32
C ALA A 116 -18.90 -7.32 3.25
N GLY A 117 -19.05 -8.65 3.38
CA GLY A 117 -19.84 -9.47 2.44
C GLY A 117 -19.10 -9.98 1.20
N VAL A 118 -17.83 -9.63 1.04
CA VAL A 118 -16.91 -10.18 0.01
C VAL A 118 -15.72 -10.87 0.66
N SER A 119 -14.80 -11.41 -0.14
CA SER A 119 -13.51 -11.93 0.31
C SER A 119 -12.38 -11.04 -0.20
N ILE A 120 -11.66 -10.41 0.72
CA ILE A 120 -10.42 -9.70 0.37
C ILE A 120 -9.31 -10.71 0.24
N THR A 121 -8.67 -10.68 -0.92
CA THR A 121 -7.69 -11.67 -1.33
C THR A 121 -6.33 -11.00 -1.46
N GLY A 122 -5.28 -11.68 -1.03
CA GLY A 122 -3.90 -11.23 -1.14
C GLY A 122 -2.96 -12.35 -1.58
N ILE A 123 -1.79 -11.96 -2.07
CA ILE A 123 -0.65 -12.84 -2.22
C ILE A 123 0.11 -12.84 -0.90
N ALA A 124 0.17 -14.00 -0.24
CA ALA A 124 0.90 -14.18 1.02
C ALA A 124 2.40 -14.07 0.78
N VAL A 125 3.08 -13.41 1.71
CA VAL A 125 4.54 -13.25 1.74
C VAL A 125 5.07 -14.01 2.94
N GLU A 126 6.19 -14.70 2.78
CA GLU A 126 6.84 -15.40 3.88
C GLU A 126 7.34 -14.40 4.95
N PRO A 127 6.93 -14.56 6.22
CA PRO A 127 7.43 -13.72 7.31
C PRO A 127 8.87 -14.10 7.64
N THR A 128 9.83 -13.27 7.23
CA THR A 128 11.24 -13.44 7.58
C THR A 128 11.60 -12.66 8.84
N PRO A 129 12.60 -13.11 9.65
CA PRO A 129 13.05 -12.35 10.81
C PRO A 129 13.46 -10.90 10.48
N ALA A 130 14.03 -10.67 9.29
CA ALA A 130 14.40 -9.33 8.85
C ALA A 130 13.18 -8.46 8.54
N LEU A 131 12.15 -9.01 7.88
CA LEU A 131 10.91 -8.30 7.60
C LEU A 131 10.13 -8.02 8.90
N SER A 132 10.03 -8.98 9.81
CA SER A 132 9.36 -8.80 11.10
C SER A 132 10.08 -7.78 11.99
N ARG A 133 11.42 -7.75 11.97
CA ARG A 133 12.19 -6.73 12.70
C ARG A 133 11.93 -5.32 12.14
N LEU A 134 11.94 -5.17 10.81
CA LEU A 134 11.62 -3.90 10.16
C LEU A 134 10.20 -3.43 10.54
N GLN A 135 9.23 -4.35 10.50
CA GLN A 135 7.84 -4.10 10.88
C GLN A 135 7.74 -3.60 12.33
N ALA A 136 8.39 -4.31 13.26
CA ALA A 136 8.40 -3.95 14.67
C ALA A 136 9.04 -2.57 14.92
N ASN A 137 10.15 -2.26 14.25
CA ASN A 137 10.81 -0.96 14.37
C ASN A 137 9.94 0.17 13.82
N ILE A 138 9.29 -0.03 12.67
CA ILE A 138 8.37 0.98 12.11
C ILE A 138 7.16 1.17 13.03
N VAL A 139 6.54 0.10 13.55
CA VAL A 139 5.44 0.22 14.52
C VAL A 139 5.87 1.04 15.73
N LYS A 140 7.03 0.71 16.30
CA LYS A 140 7.57 1.40 17.48
C LYS A 140 7.77 2.90 17.25
N GLU A 141 8.36 3.27 16.10
CA GLU A 141 8.65 4.69 15.79
C GLU A 141 7.39 5.48 15.39
N VAL A 142 6.34 4.81 14.90
CA VAL A 142 5.05 5.45 14.59
C VAL A 142 4.14 5.55 15.83
N GLU A 143 4.31 4.68 16.84
CA GLU A 143 3.48 4.62 18.06
C GLU A 143 3.25 5.98 18.73
N PRO A 144 4.25 6.87 18.91
CA PRO A 144 4.05 8.15 19.60
C PRO A 144 3.07 9.10 18.91
N PHE A 145 2.80 8.90 17.61
CA PHE A 145 1.91 9.74 16.81
C PHE A 145 0.50 9.19 16.69
N ALA A 146 0.23 8.08 17.36
CA ALA A 146 -1.01 7.37 17.21
C ALA A 146 -2.20 8.09 17.86
N VAL A 147 -3.25 8.23 17.08
CA VAL A 147 -4.57 8.64 17.54
C VAL A 147 -5.41 7.37 17.72
N PRO A 148 -6.17 7.23 18.83
CA PRO A 148 -6.90 5.99 19.15
C PRO A 148 -8.10 5.74 18.23
N ASP A 149 -8.64 6.79 17.59
CA ASP A 149 -9.87 6.71 16.79
C ASP A 149 -9.80 7.63 15.56
N GLY A 150 -10.67 7.39 14.59
CA GLY A 150 -10.88 8.16 13.40
C GLY A 150 -12.25 7.85 12.79
N THR A 151 -12.68 8.68 11.83
CA THR A 151 -13.94 8.47 11.11
C THR A 151 -13.65 8.21 9.64
N ILE A 152 -14.69 7.94 8.85
CA ILE A 152 -14.60 7.84 7.38
C ILE A 152 -13.88 9.06 6.76
N ALA A 153 -13.97 10.24 7.37
CA ALA A 153 -13.30 11.46 6.88
C ALA A 153 -11.76 11.37 6.92
N ALA A 154 -11.19 10.43 7.67
CA ALA A 154 -9.75 10.20 7.74
C ALA A 154 -9.20 9.45 6.50
N PHE A 155 -10.08 8.89 5.67
CA PHE A 155 -9.73 8.09 4.49
C PHE A 155 -9.86 8.91 3.20
N SER A 156 -9.12 8.51 2.17
CA SER A 156 -9.24 9.07 0.82
C SER A 156 -10.18 8.22 -0.03
N THR A 157 -10.93 8.85 -0.92
CA THR A 157 -11.76 8.18 -1.93
C THR A 157 -11.17 8.37 -3.32
N SER A 158 -11.61 7.57 -4.29
CA SER A 158 -11.41 7.86 -5.70
C SER A 158 -12.66 7.57 -6.52
N LYS A 159 -12.55 7.69 -7.84
CA LYS A 159 -13.65 7.40 -8.75
C LYS A 159 -14.08 5.93 -8.72
N GLU A 160 -13.14 4.99 -8.61
CA GLU A 160 -13.44 3.56 -8.50
C GLU A 160 -13.89 3.17 -7.08
N LEU A 161 -13.33 3.81 -6.05
CA LEU A 161 -13.70 3.61 -4.64
C LEU A 161 -14.25 4.91 -4.02
N PRO A 162 -15.49 5.32 -4.38
CA PRO A 162 -16.07 6.57 -3.90
C PRO A 162 -16.62 6.47 -2.47
N LYS A 163 -16.62 5.27 -1.88
CA LYS A 163 -17.15 4.97 -0.55
C LYS A 163 -16.09 4.25 0.28
N VAL A 164 -16.18 4.44 1.59
CA VAL A 164 -15.32 3.79 2.59
C VAL A 164 -16.23 2.98 3.50
N GLU A 165 -15.92 1.71 3.70
CA GLU A 165 -16.71 0.82 4.54
C GLU A 165 -16.46 1.11 6.03
N GLU A 166 -17.49 1.10 6.88
CA GLU A 166 -17.29 1.25 8.33
C GLU A 166 -16.33 0.19 8.90
N ALA A 167 -16.29 -1.01 8.29
CA ALA A 167 -15.37 -2.07 8.67
C ALA A 167 -13.89 -1.66 8.60
N ILE A 168 -13.47 -0.81 7.64
CA ILE A 168 -12.07 -0.34 7.60
C ILE A 168 -11.76 0.61 8.75
N VAL A 169 -12.77 1.36 9.22
CA VAL A 169 -12.60 2.33 10.30
C VAL A 169 -12.18 1.61 11.58
N ASP A 170 -12.91 0.55 11.97
CA ASP A 170 -12.61 -0.27 13.14
C ASP A 170 -11.36 -1.15 12.96
N TYR A 171 -11.10 -1.58 11.73
CA TYR A 171 -9.89 -2.32 11.41
C TYR A 171 -8.63 -1.51 11.73
N VAL A 172 -8.55 -0.25 11.27
CA VAL A 172 -7.38 0.61 11.53
C VAL A 172 -7.19 0.88 13.02
N LYS A 173 -8.27 1.08 13.80
CA LYS A 173 -8.18 1.26 15.27
C LYS A 173 -7.45 0.11 15.95
N THR A 174 -7.69 -1.12 15.46
CA THR A 174 -7.19 -2.35 16.09
C THR A 174 -6.04 -2.99 15.32
N PHE A 175 -5.46 -2.31 14.32
CA PHE A 175 -4.45 -2.87 13.43
C PHE A 175 -3.24 -3.40 14.21
N VAL A 176 -2.57 -2.56 15.00
CA VAL A 176 -1.35 -2.95 15.73
C VAL A 176 -1.57 -4.16 16.65
N PRO A 177 -2.57 -4.18 17.55
CA PRO A 177 -2.78 -5.34 18.42
C PRO A 177 -3.27 -6.61 17.70
N LYS A 178 -3.77 -6.52 16.46
CA LYS A 178 -4.30 -7.67 15.70
C LYS A 178 -3.44 -8.14 14.52
N ALA A 179 -2.57 -7.30 13.98
CA ALA A 179 -1.86 -7.52 12.72
C ALA A 179 -0.38 -7.10 12.77
N SER A 180 0.22 -6.93 13.95
CA SER A 180 1.66 -6.66 14.15
C SER A 180 2.33 -7.70 15.05
N GLY A 181 3.66 -7.69 15.09
CA GLY A 181 4.45 -8.59 15.93
C GLY A 181 4.18 -10.06 15.58
N ASP A 182 3.87 -10.90 16.57
CA ASP A 182 3.59 -12.32 16.36
C ASP A 182 2.34 -12.60 15.50
N LYS A 183 1.47 -11.59 15.33
CA LYS A 183 0.29 -11.67 14.46
C LYS A 183 0.52 -11.06 13.08
N TYR A 184 1.74 -10.62 12.79
CA TYR A 184 2.06 -10.02 11.50
C TYR A 184 1.97 -11.07 10.40
N ASN A 185 1.09 -10.81 9.43
CA ASN A 185 0.85 -11.66 8.28
C ASN A 185 1.12 -10.83 7.01
N PRO A 186 2.37 -10.75 6.52
CA PRO A 186 2.71 -9.92 5.38
C PRO A 186 2.07 -10.46 4.10
N HIS A 187 1.45 -9.57 3.33
CA HIS A 187 0.79 -9.91 2.07
C HIS A 187 0.70 -8.69 1.16
N VAL A 188 0.45 -8.93 -0.13
CA VAL A 188 -0.01 -7.92 -1.08
C VAL A 188 -1.47 -8.15 -1.37
N THR A 189 -2.34 -7.25 -0.93
CA THR A 189 -3.77 -7.33 -1.25
C THR A 189 -3.97 -7.11 -2.74
N ILE A 190 -4.67 -8.04 -3.38
CA ILE A 190 -4.90 -8.06 -4.85
C ILE A 190 -6.34 -7.73 -5.24
N GLY A 191 -7.26 -7.59 -4.29
CA GLY A 191 -8.62 -7.14 -4.55
C GLY A 191 -9.69 -7.91 -3.79
N ALA A 192 -10.95 -7.65 -4.15
CA ALA A 192 -12.13 -8.31 -3.62
C ALA A 192 -12.70 -9.31 -4.64
N GLY A 193 -13.22 -10.44 -4.15
CA GLY A 193 -13.95 -11.42 -4.95
C GLY A 193 -15.05 -12.09 -4.14
N ARG A 194 -15.94 -12.82 -4.82
CA ARG A 194 -16.91 -13.70 -4.15
C ARG A 194 -16.17 -14.90 -3.57
N GLU A 195 -16.58 -15.33 -2.39
CA GLU A 195 -15.89 -16.39 -1.64
C GLU A 195 -15.73 -17.69 -2.46
N ALA A 196 -16.75 -18.07 -3.24
CA ALA A 196 -16.70 -19.27 -4.08
C ALA A 196 -15.57 -19.21 -5.12
N PHE A 197 -15.40 -18.05 -5.78
CA PHE A 197 -14.32 -17.84 -6.74
C PHE A 197 -12.96 -17.80 -6.05
N VAL A 198 -12.85 -17.07 -4.94
CA VAL A 198 -11.59 -16.95 -4.19
C VAL A 198 -11.10 -18.30 -3.65
N LYS A 199 -12.01 -19.19 -3.23
CA LYS A 199 -11.67 -20.58 -2.88
C LYS A 199 -11.05 -21.34 -4.05
N GLN A 200 -11.61 -21.18 -5.26
CA GLN A 200 -11.06 -21.80 -6.46
C GLN A 200 -9.70 -21.20 -6.82
N LEU A 201 -9.55 -19.88 -6.75
CA LEU A 201 -8.29 -19.18 -7.00
C LEU A 201 -7.18 -19.66 -6.05
N LYS A 202 -7.49 -19.79 -4.76
CA LYS A 202 -6.56 -20.32 -3.74
C LYS A 202 -6.16 -21.77 -3.98
N ALA A 203 -7.05 -22.59 -4.55
CA ALA A 203 -6.77 -24.00 -4.84
C ALA A 203 -5.94 -24.22 -6.11
N LYS A 204 -5.79 -23.20 -6.97
CA LYS A 204 -4.92 -23.30 -8.17
C LYS A 204 -3.46 -23.49 -7.73
N PRO A 205 -2.65 -24.27 -8.48
CA PRO A 205 -1.21 -24.33 -8.24
C PRO A 205 -0.60 -22.92 -8.25
N PHE A 206 0.15 -22.61 -7.19
CA PHE A 206 0.87 -21.35 -7.07
C PHE A 206 2.36 -21.60 -7.24
N GLN A 207 2.97 -20.96 -8.24
CA GLN A 207 4.41 -20.97 -8.38
C GLN A 207 4.99 -19.91 -7.45
N GLU A 208 5.69 -20.34 -6.40
CA GLU A 208 6.43 -19.42 -5.54
C GLU A 208 7.43 -18.59 -6.36
N PHE A 209 7.60 -17.33 -5.96
CA PHE A 209 8.56 -16.44 -6.60
C PHE A 209 9.15 -15.47 -5.58
N THR A 210 10.36 -15.02 -5.87
CA THR A 210 11.01 -13.98 -5.06
C THR A 210 10.79 -12.61 -5.68
N PHE A 211 10.77 -11.59 -4.82
CA PHE A 211 10.71 -10.18 -5.19
C PHE A 211 11.47 -9.35 -4.16
N LYS A 212 11.73 -8.10 -4.48
CA LYS A 212 12.37 -7.14 -3.57
C LYS A 212 11.49 -5.91 -3.37
N PRO A 213 11.54 -5.27 -2.19
CA PRO A 213 11.07 -3.90 -2.04
C PRO A 213 11.94 -2.95 -2.88
N VAL A 214 11.32 -2.02 -3.60
CA VAL A 214 12.02 -0.94 -4.33
C VAL A 214 12.00 0.39 -3.59
N GLY A 215 11.14 0.48 -2.58
CA GLY A 215 10.96 1.67 -1.75
C GLY A 215 10.02 1.43 -0.59
N VAL A 216 9.79 2.50 0.16
CA VAL A 216 8.80 2.60 1.23
C VAL A 216 7.98 3.85 0.96
N ALA A 217 6.69 3.80 1.26
CA ALA A 217 5.82 4.96 1.14
C ALA A 217 4.92 5.10 2.36
N ILE A 218 4.39 6.31 2.53
CA ILE A 218 3.24 6.56 3.39
C ILE A 218 2.10 6.94 2.47
N HIS A 219 0.98 6.23 2.57
CA HIS A 219 -0.25 6.57 1.87
C HIS A 219 -1.36 6.87 2.87
N GLN A 220 -2.27 7.77 2.52
CA GLN A 220 -3.58 7.84 3.14
C GLN A 220 -4.40 6.66 2.62
N LEU A 221 -5.00 5.92 3.55
CA LEU A 221 -5.83 4.75 3.28
C LEU A 221 -7.14 5.13 2.58
N GLY A 222 -7.64 4.22 1.75
CA GLY A 222 -8.99 4.28 1.17
C GLY A 222 -9.86 3.10 1.59
N GLY A 223 -10.96 2.91 0.86
CA GLY A 223 -11.82 1.73 0.99
C GLY A 223 -11.03 0.43 0.84
N PHE A 224 -11.50 -0.65 1.48
CA PHE A 224 -10.79 -1.93 1.57
C PHE A 224 -9.37 -1.89 2.18
N GLY A 225 -8.96 -0.78 2.79
CA GLY A 225 -7.59 -0.61 3.30
C GLY A 225 -6.56 -0.39 2.19
N THR A 226 -6.98 0.10 1.03
CA THR A 226 -6.09 0.37 -0.11
C THR A 226 -5.16 1.55 0.17
N ALA A 227 -3.94 1.47 -0.36
CA ALA A 227 -3.01 2.60 -0.40
C ALA A 227 -3.45 3.59 -1.48
N GLN A 228 -4.30 4.56 -1.10
CA GLN A 228 -5.10 5.33 -2.03
C GLN A 228 -4.44 6.65 -2.48
N LYS A 229 -3.98 7.46 -1.53
CA LYS A 229 -3.34 8.77 -1.81
C LYS A 229 -1.92 8.79 -1.24
N GLY A 230 -0.92 8.90 -2.11
CA GLY A 230 0.47 9.02 -1.70
C GLY A 230 0.71 10.30 -0.88
N LEU A 231 1.30 10.16 0.30
CA LEU A 231 1.67 11.26 1.18
C LEU A 231 3.19 11.48 1.15
N TRP A 232 3.97 10.40 1.12
CA TRP A 232 5.43 10.46 1.12
C TRP A 232 6.03 9.20 0.52
N GLN A 233 7.25 9.30 -0.03
CA GLN A 233 8.00 8.16 -0.57
C GLN A 233 9.49 8.26 -0.26
N TRP A 234 10.08 7.09 -0.02
CA TRP A 234 11.51 6.85 0.10
C TRP A 234 11.92 5.78 -0.90
N LYS A 235 12.72 6.18 -1.89
CA LYS A 235 13.23 5.31 -2.96
C LYS A 235 14.70 5.59 -3.19
N ALA A 236 15.38 4.65 -3.85
CA ALA A 236 16.68 4.98 -4.44
C ALA A 236 16.51 6.16 -5.40
N ALA A 237 17.49 7.07 -5.43
CA ALA A 237 17.57 8.05 -6.51
C ALA A 237 17.59 7.27 -7.84
N PRO A 238 16.88 7.75 -8.88
CA PRO A 238 16.96 7.10 -10.19
C PRO A 238 18.43 7.01 -10.60
N ALA A 239 18.85 5.86 -11.13
CA ALA A 239 20.18 5.71 -11.67
C ALA A 239 20.41 6.85 -12.68
N GLN A 240 21.44 7.66 -12.46
CA GLN A 240 21.82 8.66 -13.46
C GLN A 240 22.06 7.92 -14.78
N PRO A 241 21.47 8.38 -15.89
CA PRO A 241 21.76 7.78 -17.18
C PRO A 241 23.27 7.84 -17.41
N THR A 242 23.87 6.67 -17.62
CA THR A 242 25.26 6.57 -18.10
C THR A 242 25.34 7.39 -19.38
N ARG A 243 26.18 8.43 -19.36
CA ARG A 243 26.52 9.23 -20.54
C ARG A 243 27.16 8.38 -21.62
#